data_AF-A0A929A5Z5-F1
#
_entry.id   AF-A0A929A5Z5-F1
#
_cell.length_a   1.000
_cell.length_b   1.000
_cell.length_c   1.000
_cell.angle_alpha   90.00
_cell.angle_beta   90.00
_cell.angle_gamma   90.00
#
_symmetry.space_group_name_H-M   'P 1'
#
loop_
_entity.id
_entity.type
_entity.pdbx_description
1 polymer ?
#
loop_
_entity_poly.entity_id
_entity_poly.type
_entity_poly.pdbx_seq_one_letter_code
_entity_poly.pdbx_strand_id
1 'polypeptide(L)'
;MARSLAWKIIRRLVRWRFLGIRFISTEALATWLTQPNPPVLLDVRDAEEFAVSHLPNAHHAPTLDAVRHLPIETNTPIVAYCSVGYRSAQFVQQLQDAGFSQAMNLEGSIFQWANEGRSLVRDRQPVQAVHPYAAVWKVLLHPSVQQEMGDRSRKL
;
A
#
# COMPACT_ATOMS: atom_id res chain seq x y z
N MET A 1 20.68 -8.16 7.10
CA MET A 1 20.55 -9.46 6.40
C MET A 1 19.17 -10.11 6.57
N ALA A 2 18.65 -10.30 7.80
CA ALA A 2 17.36 -10.98 8.03
C ALA A 2 16.13 -10.33 7.34
N ARG A 3 15.97 -8.99 7.42
CA ARG A 3 14.84 -8.26 6.80
C ARG A 3 14.80 -8.40 5.26
N SER A 4 15.97 -8.36 4.61
CA SER A 4 16.06 -8.54 3.15
C SER A 4 15.62 -9.94 2.72
N LEU A 5 16.00 -10.97 3.49
CA LEU A 5 15.55 -12.34 3.24
C LEU A 5 14.04 -12.49 3.47
N ALA A 6 13.50 -11.93 4.56
CA ALA A 6 12.07 -11.94 4.83
C ALA A 6 11.26 -11.28 3.70
N TRP A 7 11.72 -10.13 3.19
CA TRP A 7 11.13 -9.49 2.02
C TRP A 7 11.14 -10.37 0.77
N LYS A 8 12.27 -11.02 0.47
CA LYS A 8 12.38 -11.95 -0.67
C LYS A 8 11.40 -13.11 -0.57
N ILE A 9 11.23 -13.67 0.63
CA ILE A 9 10.28 -14.76 0.89
C ILE A 9 8.85 -14.28 0.67
N ILE A 10 8.45 -13.17 1.29
CA ILE A 10 7.08 -12.64 1.20
C ILE A 10 6.72 -12.28 -0.24
N ARG A 11 7.59 -11.58 -0.96
CA ARG A 11 7.33 -11.23 -2.37
C ARG A 11 7.15 -12.47 -3.23
N ARG A 12 7.99 -13.50 -3.04
CA ARG A 12 7.85 -14.79 -3.74
C ARG A 12 6.52 -15.47 -3.40
N LEU A 13 6.14 -15.52 -2.13
CA LEU A 13 4.87 -16.13 -1.70
C LEU A 13 3.66 -15.40 -2.28
N VAL A 14 3.64 -14.06 -2.23
CA VAL A 14 2.54 -13.26 -2.79
C VAL A 14 2.45 -13.47 -4.30
N ARG A 15 3.55 -13.34 -5.04
CA ARG A 15 3.54 -13.58 -6.50
C ARG A 15 3.09 -15.00 -6.86
N TRP A 16 3.56 -16.00 -6.13
CA TRP A 16 3.19 -17.40 -6.39
C TRP A 16 1.71 -17.68 -6.07
N ARG A 17 1.14 -17.02 -5.05
CA ARG A 17 -0.29 -17.15 -4.73
C ARG A 17 -1.18 -16.47 -5.75
N PHE A 18 -0.73 -15.35 -6.34
CA PHE A 18 -1.53 -14.50 -7.23
C PHE A 18 -0.87 -14.40 -8.62
N LEU A 19 -0.75 -15.53 -9.32
CA LEU A 19 -0.08 -15.60 -10.63
C LEU A 19 -0.79 -14.82 -11.74
N GLY A 20 -2.10 -14.57 -11.60
CA GLY A 20 -2.91 -13.88 -12.61
C GLY A 20 -2.92 -12.35 -12.52
N ILE A 21 -2.40 -11.76 -11.44
CA ILE A 21 -2.46 -10.31 -11.24
C ILE A 21 -1.17 -9.62 -11.66
N ARG A 22 -1.29 -8.33 -11.98
CA ARG A 22 -0.15 -7.48 -12.33
C ARG A 22 0.43 -6.81 -11.07
N PHE A 23 1.74 -6.62 -11.05
CA PHE A 23 2.46 -5.98 -9.96
C PHE A 23 3.23 -4.78 -10.46
N ILE A 24 3.36 -3.76 -9.62
CA ILE A 24 4.21 -2.58 -9.85
C ILE A 24 5.19 -2.43 -8.67
N SER A 25 6.44 -2.06 -8.95
CA SER A 25 7.43 -1.76 -7.91
C SER A 25 7.20 -0.37 -7.30
N THR A 26 7.71 -0.14 -6.09
CA THR A 26 7.71 1.19 -5.44
C THR A 26 8.45 2.23 -6.28
N GLU A 27 9.53 1.85 -6.95
CA GLU A 27 10.28 2.72 -7.86
C GLU A 27 9.44 3.12 -9.08
N ALA A 28 8.83 2.15 -9.78
CA ALA A 28 8.01 2.43 -10.95
C ALA A 28 6.77 3.26 -10.57
N LEU A 29 6.14 2.97 -9.44
CA LEU A 29 5.04 3.79 -8.94
C LEU A 29 5.50 5.22 -8.67
N ALA A 30 6.66 5.41 -8.03
CA ALA A 30 7.18 6.76 -7.77
C ALA A 30 7.39 7.56 -9.08
N THR A 31 7.87 6.92 -10.14
CA THR A 31 7.97 7.55 -11.46
C THR A 31 6.60 7.84 -12.09
N TRP A 32 5.61 6.97 -11.90
CA TRP A 32 4.26 7.18 -12.43
C TRP A 32 3.53 8.33 -11.72
N LEU A 33 3.77 8.51 -10.43
CA LEU A 33 3.18 9.61 -9.65
C LEU A 33 3.68 11.00 -10.06
N THR A 34 4.77 11.10 -10.83
CA THR A 34 5.23 12.38 -11.40
C THR A 34 4.67 12.68 -12.79
N GLN A 35 3.90 11.76 -13.37
CA GLN A 35 3.33 11.93 -14.71
C GLN A 35 2.02 12.76 -14.66
N PRO A 36 1.60 13.38 -15.78
CA PRO A 36 0.37 14.18 -15.82
C PRO A 36 -0.91 13.40 -15.45
N ASN A 37 -0.94 12.10 -15.74
CA ASN A 37 -2.07 11.20 -15.48
C ASN A 37 -1.60 10.04 -14.57
N PRO A 38 -1.39 10.30 -13.27
CA PRO A 38 -0.95 9.27 -12.33
C PRO A 38 -2.05 8.22 -12.12
N PRO A 39 -1.70 6.99 -11.70
CA PRO A 39 -2.69 5.98 -11.37
C PRO A 39 -3.50 6.39 -10.14
N VAL A 40 -4.75 5.90 -10.06
CA VAL A 40 -5.55 6.01 -8.84
C VAL A 40 -4.95 5.09 -7.77
N LEU A 41 -4.68 5.64 -6.59
CA LEU A 41 -4.15 4.90 -5.46
C LEU A 41 -5.28 4.44 -4.55
N LEU A 42 -5.35 3.13 -4.29
CA LEU A 42 -6.31 2.53 -3.37
C LEU A 42 -5.58 1.95 -2.15
N ASP A 43 -5.83 2.52 -0.99
CA ASP A 43 -5.39 1.95 0.28
C ASP A 43 -6.47 1.01 0.82
N VAL A 44 -6.17 -0.29 0.83
CA VAL A 44 -7.13 -1.32 1.27
C VAL A 44 -6.95 -1.68 2.75
N ARG A 45 -6.20 -0.88 3.50
CA ARG A 45 -5.97 -1.09 4.93
C ARG A 45 -7.18 -0.72 5.78
N ASP A 46 -7.14 -1.10 7.05
CA ASP A 46 -8.22 -0.72 7.98
C ASP A 46 -8.11 0.78 8.32
N ALA A 47 -9.19 1.37 8.83
CA ALA A 47 -9.27 2.82 9.04
C ALA A 47 -8.17 3.34 9.99
N GLU A 48 -7.83 2.55 11.01
CA GLU A 48 -6.80 2.86 12.00
C GLU A 48 -5.40 2.89 11.38
N GLU A 49 -5.14 2.00 10.42
CA GLU A 49 -3.88 1.99 9.66
C GLU A 49 -3.76 3.20 8.73
N PHE A 50 -4.85 3.55 8.05
CA PHE A 50 -4.94 4.69 7.14
C PHE A 50 -4.81 6.04 7.88
N ALA A 51 -5.38 6.12 9.10
CA ALA A 51 -5.34 7.30 9.95
C ALA A 51 -3.94 7.61 10.49
N VAL A 52 -3.06 6.60 10.67
CA VAL A 52 -1.66 6.84 11.02
C VAL A 52 -0.93 7.54 9.88
N SER A 53 -1.08 7.01 8.66
CA SER A 53 -0.55 7.58 7.43
C SER A 53 -1.04 6.83 6.22
N HIS A 54 -0.90 7.42 5.04
CA HIS A 54 -1.15 6.80 3.73
C HIS A 54 -0.30 7.46 2.65
N LEU A 55 -0.24 6.87 1.44
CA LEU A 55 0.41 7.51 0.30
C LEU A 55 -0.34 8.81 -0.08
N PRO A 56 0.35 9.85 -0.55
CA PRO A 56 -0.30 11.08 -1.02
C PRO A 56 -1.39 10.80 -2.06
N ASN A 57 -2.55 11.43 -1.91
CA ASN A 57 -3.72 11.30 -2.80
C ASN A 57 -4.36 9.89 -2.85
N ALA A 58 -4.03 8.99 -1.91
CA ALA A 58 -4.69 7.69 -1.83
C ALA A 58 -6.14 7.79 -1.35
N HIS A 59 -7.03 7.01 -1.97
CA HIS A 59 -8.38 6.77 -1.49
C HIS A 59 -8.39 5.59 -0.52
N HIS A 60 -9.03 5.76 0.64
CA HIS A 60 -9.28 4.65 1.55
C HIS A 60 -10.43 3.79 1.00
N ALA A 61 -10.11 2.58 0.55
CA ALA A 61 -11.07 1.68 -0.11
C ALA A 61 -10.82 0.22 0.32
N PRO A 62 -11.23 -0.15 1.55
CA PRO A 62 -10.99 -1.49 2.09
C PRO A 62 -11.82 -2.60 1.40
N THR A 63 -12.87 -2.23 0.66
CA THR A 63 -13.79 -3.17 0.00
C THR A 63 -14.10 -2.74 -1.44
N LEU A 64 -14.52 -3.70 -2.28
CA LEU A 64 -14.91 -3.41 -3.67
C LEU A 64 -16.11 -2.46 -3.72
N ASP A 65 -16.98 -2.51 -2.72
CA ASP A 65 -18.12 -1.60 -2.61
C ASP A 65 -17.67 -0.15 -2.38
N ALA A 66 -16.62 0.08 -1.58
CA ALA A 66 -16.04 1.42 -1.41
C ALA A 66 -15.55 2.00 -2.75
N VAL A 67 -15.05 1.17 -3.66
CA VAL A 67 -14.58 1.60 -5.00
C VAL A 67 -15.73 2.08 -5.88
N ARG A 68 -16.92 1.50 -5.76
CA ARG A 68 -18.11 1.90 -6.56
C ARG A 68 -18.56 3.34 -6.31
N HIS A 69 -18.19 3.89 -5.16
CA HIS A 69 -18.51 5.27 -4.78
C HIS A 69 -17.44 6.26 -5.26
N LEU A 70 -16.37 5.79 -5.89
CA LEU A 70 -15.32 6.63 -6.45
C LEU A 70 -15.58 6.88 -7.94
N PRO A 71 -15.26 8.07 -8.47
CA PRO A 71 -15.42 8.39 -9.88
C PRO A 71 -14.29 7.76 -10.72
N ILE A 72 -14.23 6.43 -10.79
CA ILE A 72 -13.16 5.68 -11.44
C ILE A 72 -13.74 4.80 -12.55
N GLU A 73 -13.29 5.02 -13.78
CA GLU A 73 -13.60 4.17 -14.93
C GLU A 73 -12.85 2.84 -14.87
N THR A 74 -13.43 1.78 -15.46
CA THR A 74 -12.85 0.42 -15.43
C THR A 74 -11.51 0.28 -16.17
N ASN A 75 -11.21 1.18 -17.10
CA ASN A 75 -9.93 1.22 -17.81
C ASN A 75 -8.89 2.15 -17.15
N THR A 76 -9.23 2.81 -16.04
CA THR A 76 -8.29 3.70 -15.34
C THR A 76 -7.15 2.89 -14.69
N PRO A 77 -5.87 3.31 -14.83
CA PRO A 77 -4.78 2.70 -14.08
C PRO A 77 -5.02 2.79 -12.57
N ILE A 78 -5.04 1.65 -11.89
CA ILE A 78 -5.26 1.56 -10.44
C ILE A 78 -4.07 0.85 -9.82
N VAL A 79 -3.56 1.40 -8.72
CA VAL A 79 -2.55 0.76 -7.89
C VAL A 79 -3.09 0.61 -6.48
N ALA A 80 -3.37 -0.63 -6.09
CA ALA A 80 -3.82 -0.96 -4.75
C ALA A 80 -2.63 -1.37 -3.86
N TYR A 81 -2.66 -1.00 -2.60
CA TYR A 81 -1.63 -1.35 -1.63
C TYR A 81 -2.22 -1.62 -0.25
N CYS A 82 -1.52 -2.43 0.54
CA CYS A 82 -1.82 -2.63 1.95
C CYS A 82 -0.56 -2.42 2.81
N SER A 83 -0.36 -3.22 3.86
CA SER A 83 0.84 -3.16 4.69
C SER A 83 2.05 -3.77 3.95
N VAL A 84 1.91 -5.00 3.43
CA VAL A 84 3.02 -5.78 2.80
C VAL A 84 2.74 -6.32 1.40
N GLY A 85 1.51 -6.17 0.88
CA GLY A 85 1.14 -6.58 -0.48
C GLY A 85 0.25 -7.81 -0.61
N TYR A 86 -0.08 -8.52 0.48
CA TYR A 86 -0.92 -9.72 0.43
C TYR A 86 -2.42 -9.38 0.32
N ARG A 87 -2.96 -8.59 1.25
CA ARG A 87 -4.38 -8.14 1.22
C ARG A 87 -4.72 -7.39 -0.07
N SER A 88 -3.83 -6.53 -0.54
CA SER A 88 -4.01 -5.78 -1.79
C SER A 88 -3.89 -6.66 -3.04
N ALA A 89 -3.08 -7.73 -3.03
CA ALA A 89 -3.07 -8.69 -4.14
C ALA A 89 -4.41 -9.40 -4.30
N GLN A 90 -5.02 -9.85 -3.20
CA GLN A 90 -6.36 -10.42 -3.21
C GLN A 90 -7.41 -9.39 -3.67
N PHE A 91 -7.25 -8.13 -3.29
CA PHE A 91 -8.14 -7.05 -3.73
C PHE A 91 -8.02 -6.75 -5.23
N VAL A 92 -6.80 -6.76 -5.78
CA VAL A 92 -6.55 -6.57 -7.21
C VAL A 92 -7.19 -7.69 -8.04
N GLN A 93 -7.15 -8.93 -7.56
CA GLN A 93 -7.87 -10.02 -8.23
C GLN A 93 -9.38 -9.71 -8.31
N GLN A 94 -10.00 -9.28 -7.20
CA GLN A 94 -11.41 -8.89 -7.18
C GLN A 94 -11.73 -7.72 -8.11
N LEU A 95 -10.85 -6.72 -8.17
CA LEU A 95 -10.97 -5.58 -9.08
C LEU A 95 -10.94 -6.05 -10.55
N GLN A 96 -9.99 -6.92 -10.90
CA GLN A 96 -9.87 -7.46 -12.25
C GLN A 96 -11.10 -8.29 -12.63
N ASP A 97 -11.60 -9.12 -11.73
CA ASP A 97 -12.83 -9.91 -11.91
C ASP A 97 -14.06 -9.00 -12.07
N ALA A 98 -14.04 -7.80 -11.47
CA ALA A 98 -15.07 -6.76 -11.61
C ALA A 98 -14.87 -5.85 -12.84
N GLY A 99 -13.90 -6.13 -13.71
CA GLY A 99 -13.66 -5.41 -14.96
C GLY A 99 -12.61 -4.30 -14.91
N PHE A 100 -12.01 -4.03 -13.74
CA PHE A 100 -10.89 -3.09 -13.60
C PHE A 100 -9.58 -3.73 -14.11
N SER A 101 -9.52 -3.97 -15.41
CA SER A 101 -8.42 -4.65 -16.10
C SER A 101 -7.05 -4.00 -15.87
N GLN A 102 -7.05 -2.69 -15.56
CA GLN A 102 -5.82 -1.94 -15.33
C GLN A 102 -5.29 -1.99 -13.89
N ALA A 103 -5.95 -2.70 -12.98
CA ALA A 103 -5.53 -2.79 -11.58
C ALA A 103 -4.18 -3.54 -11.41
N MET A 104 -3.35 -3.02 -10.52
CA MET A 104 -2.03 -3.55 -10.16
C MET A 104 -1.83 -3.53 -8.64
N ASN A 105 -1.08 -4.51 -8.14
CA ASN A 105 -0.68 -4.56 -6.73
C ASN A 105 0.70 -3.89 -6.54
N LEU A 106 0.80 -2.99 -5.56
CA LEU A 106 2.09 -2.40 -5.17
C LEU A 106 2.93 -3.41 -4.41
N GLU A 107 4.01 -3.89 -5.03
CA GLU A 107 4.93 -4.84 -4.42
C GLU A 107 5.59 -4.24 -3.17
N GLY A 108 5.50 -4.96 -2.05
CA GLY A 108 5.97 -4.50 -0.74
C GLY A 108 5.12 -3.42 -0.07
N SER A 109 4.19 -2.82 -0.82
CA SER A 109 3.19 -1.87 -0.38
C SER A 109 3.76 -0.75 0.51
N ILE A 110 2.98 -0.22 1.47
CA ILE A 110 3.38 0.96 2.24
C ILE A 110 4.61 0.72 3.12
N PHE A 111 4.86 -0.52 3.57
CA PHE A 111 6.03 -0.81 4.39
C PHE A 111 7.33 -0.62 3.61
N GLN A 112 7.39 -1.14 2.39
CA GLN A 112 8.55 -0.92 1.55
C GLN A 112 8.66 0.56 1.15
N TRP A 113 7.55 1.19 0.78
CA TRP A 113 7.51 2.61 0.45
C TRP A 113 8.11 3.48 1.56
N ALA A 114 7.70 3.25 2.81
CA ALA A 114 8.22 3.95 3.98
C ALA A 114 9.68 3.63 4.27
N ASN A 115 10.08 2.36 4.16
CA ASN A 115 11.48 1.94 4.35
C ASN A 115 12.43 2.58 3.32
N GLU A 116 11.92 2.96 2.16
CA GLU A 116 12.66 3.70 1.12
C GLU A 116 12.69 5.22 1.37
N GLY A 117 12.12 5.70 2.49
CA GLY A 117 12.10 7.12 2.86
C GLY A 117 11.16 7.96 2.01
N ARG A 118 10.21 7.35 1.30
CA ARG A 118 9.28 8.06 0.42
C ARG A 118 8.16 8.72 1.23
N SER A 119 7.64 9.82 0.71
CA SER A 119 6.63 10.63 1.39
C SER A 119 5.36 9.86 1.69
N LEU A 120 4.88 10.02 2.92
CA LEU A 120 3.55 9.63 3.39
C LEU A 120 2.85 10.87 3.93
N VAL A 121 1.54 10.81 4.04
CA VAL A 121 0.73 11.91 4.59
C VAL A 121 -0.24 11.44 5.65
N ARG A 122 -0.57 12.35 6.55
CA ARG A 122 -1.72 12.30 7.46
C ARG A 122 -2.36 13.68 7.44
N ASP A 123 -3.65 13.77 7.16
CA ASP A 123 -4.37 15.05 7.05
C ASP A 123 -3.66 16.06 6.11
N ARG A 124 -3.15 15.56 4.98
CA ARG A 124 -2.33 16.29 3.97
C ARG A 124 -0.96 16.80 4.46
N GLN A 125 -0.58 16.48 5.70
CA GLN A 125 0.73 16.83 6.24
C GLN A 125 1.72 15.67 6.07
N PRO A 126 2.97 15.92 5.64
CA PRO A 126 3.99 14.89 5.56
C PRO A 126 4.25 14.20 6.90
N VAL A 127 4.33 12.87 6.88
CA VAL A 127 4.71 12.04 8.02
C VAL A 127 5.67 10.94 7.56
N GLN A 128 6.42 10.35 8.50
CA GLN A 128 7.28 9.19 8.24
C GLN A 128 6.86 7.96 9.05
N ALA A 129 5.65 7.97 9.60
CA ALA A 129 5.13 6.90 10.43
C ALA A 129 4.21 5.98 9.64
N VAL A 130 4.18 4.69 9.98
CA VAL A 130 3.30 3.67 9.41
C VAL A 130 2.81 2.78 10.55
N HIS A 131 1.53 2.42 10.50
CA HIS A 131 0.96 1.47 11.44
C HIS A 131 1.55 0.06 11.25
N PRO A 132 2.05 -0.60 12.30
CA PRO A 132 2.72 -1.90 12.17
C PRO A 132 1.74 -3.08 11.92
N TYR A 133 0.44 -2.83 11.98
CA TYR A 133 -0.67 -3.81 11.87
C TYR A 133 -0.67 -4.85 13.00
N ALA A 134 0.22 -5.84 12.95
CA ALA A 134 0.37 -6.88 13.95
C ALA A 134 1.85 -7.13 14.26
N ALA A 135 2.15 -7.63 15.47
CA ALA A 135 3.53 -7.84 15.94
C ALA A 135 4.40 -8.66 14.97
N VAL A 136 3.81 -9.62 14.26
CA VAL A 136 4.48 -10.46 13.25
C VAL A 136 5.06 -9.66 12.06
N TRP A 137 4.46 -8.52 11.71
CA TRP A 137 4.92 -7.69 10.59
C TRP A 137 5.92 -6.61 11.00
N LYS A 138 6.09 -6.33 12.31
CA LYS A 138 7.09 -5.37 12.84
C LYS A 138 8.51 -5.67 12.36
N VAL A 139 8.81 -6.93 12.01
CA VAL A 139 10.13 -7.36 11.48
C VAL A 139 10.47 -6.70 10.13
N LEU A 140 9.45 -6.39 9.32
CA LEU A 140 9.61 -5.87 7.95
C LEU A 140 9.67 -4.35 7.88
N LEU A 141 9.20 -3.66 8.92
CA LEU A 141 9.12 -2.21 8.97
C LEU A 141 10.31 -1.65 9.77
N HIS A 142 10.99 -0.62 9.28
CA HIS A 142 12.11 -0.02 10.00
C HIS A 142 11.62 0.54 11.35
N PRO A 143 12.32 0.34 12.48
CA PRO A 143 11.85 0.80 13.79
C PRO A 143 11.55 2.30 13.85
N SER A 144 12.29 3.12 13.09
CA SER A 144 12.09 4.58 13.06
C SER A 144 10.78 5.04 12.42
N VAL A 145 10.10 4.17 11.67
CA VAL A 145 8.86 4.50 10.97
C VAL A 145 7.64 3.83 11.58
N GLN A 146 7.76 3.16 12.74
CA GLN A 146 6.62 2.48 13.38
C GLN A 146 5.84 3.43 14.30
N GLN A 147 4.52 3.50 14.16
CA GLN A 147 3.65 4.23 15.10
C GLN A 147 2.28 3.55 15.24
N GLU A 148 1.81 3.39 16.48
CA GLU A 148 0.45 2.91 16.81
C GLU A 148 -0.48 4.09 17.13
N MET A 149 -1.79 3.95 16.93
CA MET A 149 -2.75 4.97 17.38
C MET A 149 -2.76 5.00 18.91
N GLY A 150 -2.43 6.16 19.49
CA GLY A 150 -2.41 6.38 20.95
C GLY A 150 -1.03 6.60 21.55
N ASP A 151 0.06 6.26 20.84
CA ASP A 151 1.42 6.56 21.32
C ASP A 151 1.78 8.02 20.98
N ARG A 152 1.17 8.97 21.72
CA ARG A 152 1.51 10.42 21.69
C ARG A 152 2.80 10.74 22.48
N SER A 153 3.55 9.73 22.90
CA SER A 153 4.57 9.84 23.95
C SER A 153 5.98 10.16 23.45
N ARG A 154 6.20 10.23 22.13
CA ARG A 154 7.52 10.58 21.57
C ARG A 154 7.45 11.83 20.70
N LYS A 155 7.21 12.96 21.36
CA LYS A 155 7.81 14.24 20.94
C LYS A 155 9.25 14.23 21.44
N LEU A 156 10.21 14.25 20.52
CA LEU A 156 11.53 14.83 20.75
C LEU A 156 11.47 16.27 20.22
#